data_AF-A0A7C9VH00-F1
#
_entry.id   AF-A0A7C9VH00-F1
#
_cell.length_a   1.000
_cell.length_b   1.000
_cell.length_c   1.000
_cell.angle_alpha   90.00
_cell.angle_beta   90.00
_cell.angle_gamma   90.00
#
_symmetry.space_group_name_H-M   'P 1'
#
loop_
_entity.id
_entity.type
_entity.pdbx_description
1 polymer ?
#
loop_
_entity_poly.entity_id
_entity_poly.type
_entity_poly.pdbx_seq_one_letter_code
_entity_poly.pdbx_strand_id
1 'polypeptide(L)'
;MARDPQGALVALNRFGFGARGAAASDFSSAASDPRGFVKAELGRPNAALLDAPGLQPTPVLAQAVFDYQKDVKQQRENAARTAEAMASSSAGKPSEAKAAAGEMQGASKADMMSNGAMPDAMSPKAAPPKEPAKPLNIIQKTFRAEALARLQRATMAECGFVERLVTFWSNHFCTSANKGELARMWAGAFEREAIRPHVLGNFGEMLRAVEQHPAMIFFLDNQQSIGPDSRAGQNRKKGLNENLAREIMEL
;
A
#
# COMPACT_ATOMS: atom_id res chain seq x y z
N MET A 1 -21.63 -11.52 -41.95
CA MET A 1 -20.16 -11.65 -42.06
C MET A 1 -19.75 -13.02 -41.55
N ALA A 2 -18.72 -13.63 -42.13
CA ALA A 2 -18.13 -14.86 -41.59
C ALA A 2 -17.51 -14.55 -40.21
N ARG A 3 -17.68 -15.45 -39.23
CA ARG A 3 -17.05 -15.30 -37.91
C ARG A 3 -15.54 -15.53 -38.01
N ASP A 4 -14.75 -14.69 -37.34
CA ASP A 4 -13.29 -14.80 -37.23
C ASP A 4 -12.89 -15.22 -35.79
N PRO A 5 -12.87 -16.53 -35.50
CA PRO A 5 -12.50 -17.02 -34.17
C PRO A 5 -11.02 -16.76 -33.82
N GLN A 6 -10.13 -16.70 -34.81
CA GLN A 6 -8.71 -16.45 -34.55
C GLN A 6 -8.47 -14.97 -34.22
N GLY A 7 -9.13 -14.06 -34.93
CA GLY A 7 -9.16 -12.65 -34.60
C GLY A 7 -9.77 -12.39 -33.22
N ALA A 8 -10.81 -13.11 -32.84
CA ALA A 8 -11.39 -13.02 -31.49
C ALA A 8 -10.36 -13.37 -30.40
N LEU A 9 -9.57 -14.42 -30.58
CA LEU A 9 -8.51 -14.79 -29.64
C LEU A 9 -7.42 -13.72 -29.54
N VAL A 10 -7.07 -13.07 -30.65
CA VAL A 10 -6.12 -11.94 -30.65
C VAL A 10 -6.71 -10.74 -29.91
N ALA A 11 -7.95 -10.35 -30.22
CA ALA A 11 -8.63 -9.25 -29.54
C ALA A 11 -8.69 -9.47 -28.02
N LEU A 12 -9.14 -10.65 -27.60
CA LEU A 12 -9.33 -10.96 -26.18
C LEU A 12 -8.02 -11.17 -25.42
N ASN A 13 -6.99 -11.82 -25.99
CA ASN A 13 -5.80 -12.21 -25.23
C ASN A 13 -4.57 -11.33 -25.48
N ARG A 14 -4.41 -10.79 -26.69
CA ARG A 14 -3.27 -9.91 -27.02
C ARG A 14 -3.56 -8.46 -26.68
N PHE A 15 -4.76 -8.01 -27.04
CA PHE A 15 -5.23 -6.67 -26.71
C PHE A 15 -6.01 -6.62 -25.39
N GLY A 16 -6.58 -7.73 -24.94
CA GLY A 16 -7.46 -7.74 -23.78
C GLY A 16 -6.95 -8.47 -22.54
N PHE A 17 -7.85 -8.64 -21.56
CA PHE A 17 -7.67 -9.47 -20.37
C PHE A 17 -8.36 -10.84 -20.46
N GLY A 18 -8.79 -11.24 -21.66
CA GLY A 18 -9.55 -12.45 -21.90
C GLY A 18 -11.05 -12.23 -21.82
N ALA A 19 -11.82 -13.24 -22.22
CA ALA A 19 -13.28 -13.22 -22.11
C ALA A 19 -13.71 -13.43 -20.64
N ARG A 20 -14.78 -12.76 -20.22
CA ARG A 20 -15.28 -12.81 -18.83
C ARG A 20 -15.95 -14.15 -18.45
N GLY A 21 -16.00 -15.10 -19.37
CA GLY A 21 -16.57 -16.43 -19.18
C GLY A 21 -17.78 -16.72 -20.06
N ALA A 22 -18.30 -17.94 -19.97
CA ALA A 22 -19.32 -18.47 -20.90
C ALA A 22 -20.69 -17.75 -20.85
N ALA A 23 -21.00 -17.07 -19.74
CA ALA A 23 -22.21 -16.26 -19.62
C ALA A 23 -22.09 -14.92 -20.38
N ALA A 24 -20.87 -14.47 -20.68
CA ALA A 24 -20.62 -13.25 -21.43
C ALA A 24 -20.52 -13.55 -22.94
N SER A 25 -21.15 -12.70 -23.76
CA SER A 25 -21.09 -12.79 -25.23
C SER A 25 -19.79 -12.25 -25.81
N ASP A 26 -18.71 -12.14 -25.02
CA ASP A 26 -17.48 -11.45 -25.40
C ASP A 26 -16.81 -12.15 -26.60
N PHE A 27 -16.70 -13.48 -26.57
CA PHE A 27 -16.10 -14.24 -27.67
C PHE A 27 -16.91 -14.17 -28.96
N SER A 28 -18.24 -14.29 -28.88
CA SER A 28 -19.10 -14.20 -30.07
C SER A 28 -19.13 -12.80 -30.65
N SER A 29 -19.05 -11.77 -29.81
CA SER A 29 -18.96 -10.35 -30.22
C SER A 29 -17.60 -10.03 -30.82
N ALA A 30 -16.52 -10.54 -30.23
CA ALA A 30 -15.18 -10.41 -30.80
C ALA A 30 -15.03 -11.19 -32.11
N ALA A 31 -15.68 -12.35 -32.25
CA ALA A 31 -15.62 -13.15 -33.48
C ALA A 31 -16.46 -12.57 -34.62
N SER A 32 -17.43 -11.69 -34.36
CA SER A 32 -18.19 -11.04 -35.44
C SER A 32 -17.42 -9.88 -36.06
N ASP A 33 -16.69 -9.11 -35.26
CA ASP A 33 -15.79 -8.03 -35.69
C ASP A 33 -14.65 -7.81 -34.67
N PRO A 34 -13.52 -8.51 -34.80
CA PRO A 34 -12.43 -8.43 -33.82
C PRO A 34 -11.85 -7.03 -33.66
N ARG A 35 -11.74 -6.27 -34.76
CA ARG A 35 -11.18 -4.92 -34.75
C ARG A 35 -12.17 -3.91 -34.19
N GLY A 36 -13.43 -4.01 -34.61
CA GLY A 36 -14.52 -3.20 -34.06
C GLY A 36 -14.71 -3.44 -32.57
N PHE A 37 -14.57 -4.68 -32.11
CA PHE A 37 -14.65 -5.03 -30.69
C PHE A 37 -13.63 -4.27 -29.83
N VAL A 38 -12.35 -4.24 -30.25
CA VAL A 38 -11.31 -3.47 -29.54
C VAL A 38 -11.55 -1.96 -29.67
N LYS A 39 -11.86 -1.46 -30.87
CA LYS A 39 -12.08 -0.03 -31.12
C LYS A 39 -13.30 0.52 -30.38
N ALA A 40 -14.34 -0.29 -30.21
CA ALA A 40 -15.55 0.09 -29.49
C ALA A 40 -15.23 0.45 -28.03
N GLU A 41 -14.27 -0.23 -27.40
CA GLU A 41 -13.84 0.09 -26.04
C GLU A 41 -13.19 1.49 -25.96
N LEU A 42 -12.34 1.83 -26.94
CA LEU A 42 -11.65 3.13 -26.99
C LEU A 42 -12.60 4.32 -27.15
N GLY A 43 -13.74 4.11 -27.80
CA GLY A 43 -14.76 5.15 -27.99
C GLY A 43 -15.72 5.32 -26.81
N ARG A 44 -15.62 4.49 -25.75
CA ARG A 44 -16.54 4.57 -24.62
C ARG A 44 -16.26 5.80 -23.77
N PRO A 45 -17.29 6.59 -23.42
CA PRO A 45 -17.15 7.62 -22.40
C PRO A 45 -16.61 6.99 -21.12
N ASN A 46 -15.61 7.64 -20.51
CA ASN A 46 -15.02 7.20 -19.24
C ASN A 46 -14.46 5.76 -19.26
N ALA A 47 -14.02 5.26 -20.42
CA ALA A 47 -13.49 3.90 -20.55
C ALA A 47 -12.33 3.59 -19.59
N ALA A 48 -11.57 4.60 -19.21
CA ALA A 48 -10.42 4.47 -18.31
C ALA A 48 -10.72 4.83 -16.85
N LEU A 49 -11.80 5.59 -16.59
CA LEU A 49 -12.07 6.09 -15.24
C LEU A 49 -12.49 4.95 -14.31
N LEU A 50 -12.00 5.04 -13.07
CA LEU A 50 -12.34 4.11 -12.01
C LEU A 50 -13.04 4.90 -10.91
N ASP A 51 -14.34 4.69 -10.80
CA ASP A 51 -15.15 5.19 -9.69
C ASP A 51 -15.78 4.00 -8.97
N ALA A 52 -15.67 3.99 -7.65
CA ALA A 52 -16.24 2.96 -6.81
C ALA A 52 -16.60 3.54 -5.43
N PRO A 53 -17.65 3.02 -4.77
CA PRO A 53 -18.04 3.49 -3.45
C PRO A 53 -16.87 3.42 -2.46
N GLY A 54 -16.62 4.54 -1.76
CA GLY A 54 -15.58 4.62 -0.74
C GLY A 54 -14.19 5.01 -1.26
N LEU A 55 -13.98 5.14 -2.57
CA LEU A 55 -12.79 5.80 -3.10
C LEU A 55 -12.89 7.30 -2.85
N GLN A 56 -11.79 7.93 -2.45
CA GLN A 56 -11.76 9.33 -2.05
C GLN A 56 -10.63 10.06 -2.78
N PRO A 57 -10.76 11.37 -3.03
CA PRO A 57 -9.71 12.14 -3.69
C PRO A 57 -8.49 12.34 -2.78
N THR A 58 -7.32 12.53 -3.38
CA THR A 58 -6.03 12.68 -2.70
C THR A 58 -6.03 13.65 -1.50
N PRO A 59 -6.65 14.85 -1.55
CA PRO A 59 -6.70 15.76 -0.41
C PRO A 59 -7.48 15.22 0.80
N VAL A 60 -8.59 14.53 0.56
CA VAL A 60 -9.40 13.92 1.64
C VAL A 60 -8.63 12.77 2.28
N LEU A 61 -7.96 11.97 1.45
CA LEU A 61 -7.07 10.91 1.92
C LEU A 61 -5.92 11.44 2.78
N ALA A 62 -5.32 12.57 2.39
CA ALA A 62 -4.27 13.23 3.17
C ALA A 62 -4.76 13.62 4.57
N GLN A 63 -5.93 14.27 4.64
CA GLN A 63 -6.54 14.68 5.89
C GLN A 63 -6.80 13.47 6.80
N ALA A 64 -7.34 12.38 6.25
CA ALA A 64 -7.60 11.16 6.99
C ALA A 64 -6.33 10.52 7.58
N VAL A 65 -5.17 10.62 6.92
CA VAL A 65 -3.88 10.17 7.49
C VAL A 65 -3.46 11.06 8.65
N PHE A 66 -3.55 12.38 8.51
CA PHE A 66 -3.17 13.30 9.58
C PHE A 66 -4.04 13.13 10.83
N ASP A 67 -5.35 12.97 10.65
CA ASP A 67 -6.28 12.72 11.75
C ASP A 67 -5.95 11.39 12.45
N TYR A 68 -5.70 10.33 11.66
CA TYR A 68 -5.27 9.04 12.19
C TYR A 68 -3.96 9.13 12.99
N GLN A 69 -2.95 9.84 12.48
CA GLN A 69 -1.67 10.02 13.16
C GLN A 69 -1.82 10.81 14.47
N LYS A 70 -2.67 11.84 14.47
CA LYS A 70 -2.99 12.64 15.65
C LYS A 70 -3.66 11.78 16.72
N ASP A 71 -4.64 10.97 16.34
CA ASP A 71 -5.35 10.07 17.26
C ASP A 71 -4.40 9.03 17.86
N VAL A 72 -3.56 8.41 17.02
CA VAL A 72 -2.55 7.44 17.49
C VAL A 72 -1.57 8.10 18.46
N LYS A 73 -1.13 9.33 18.19
CA LYS A 73 -0.25 10.08 19.09
C LYS A 73 -0.93 10.36 20.43
N GLN A 74 -2.16 10.87 20.41
CA GLN A 74 -2.91 11.17 21.63
C GLN A 74 -3.17 9.91 22.48
N GLN A 75 -3.49 8.78 21.84
CA GLN A 75 -3.63 7.49 22.53
C GLN A 75 -2.33 7.04 23.20
N ARG A 76 -1.19 7.20 22.53
CA ARG A 76 0.13 6.88 23.11
C ARG A 76 0.45 7.76 24.31
N GLU A 77 0.21 9.07 24.20
CA GLU A 77 0.44 10.02 25.29
C GLU A 77 -0.46 9.73 26.51
N ASN A 78 -1.74 9.43 26.28
CA ASN A 78 -2.67 9.04 27.35
C ASN A 78 -2.26 7.72 28.01
N ALA A 79 -1.83 6.73 27.23
CA ALA A 79 -1.34 5.46 27.74
C ALA A 79 -0.08 5.64 28.58
N ALA A 80 0.87 6.49 28.13
CA ALA A 80 2.06 6.83 28.89
C ALA A 80 1.73 7.51 30.23
N ARG A 81 0.85 8.53 30.22
CA ARG A 81 0.38 9.19 31.45
C ARG A 81 -0.30 8.24 32.41
N THR A 82 -1.11 7.31 31.89
CA THR A 82 -1.79 6.31 32.71
C THR A 82 -0.79 5.33 33.33
N ALA A 83 0.21 4.88 32.56
CA ALA A 83 1.27 4.02 33.05
C ALA A 83 2.13 4.71 34.13
N GLU A 84 2.46 5.99 33.95
CA GLU A 84 3.17 6.80 34.94
C GLU A 84 2.37 6.96 36.24
N ALA A 85 1.07 7.26 36.14
CA ALA A 85 0.18 7.36 37.29
C ALA A 85 0.06 6.02 38.06
N MET A 86 -0.05 4.90 37.34
CA MET A 86 -0.06 3.56 37.96
C MET A 86 1.26 3.25 38.66
N ALA A 87 2.40 3.54 38.03
CA ALA A 87 3.72 3.33 38.63
C ALA A 87 3.91 4.18 39.91
N SER A 88 3.51 5.46 39.88
CA SER A 88 3.56 6.35 41.05
C SER A 88 2.65 5.87 42.19
N SER A 89 1.46 5.34 41.89
CA SER A 89 0.55 4.79 42.91
C SER A 89 1.05 3.50 43.57
N SER A 90 1.84 2.69 42.86
CA SER A 90 2.45 1.46 43.40
C SER A 90 3.67 1.72 44.29
N ALA A 91 4.32 2.87 44.16
CA ALA A 91 5.50 3.24 44.97
C ALA A 91 5.13 3.71 46.40
N GLY A 92 3.84 3.86 46.71
CA GLY A 92 3.32 4.39 47.99
C GLY A 92 2.92 3.36 49.05
N LYS A 93 3.14 2.04 48.85
CA LYS A 93 2.92 1.03 49.91
C LYS A 93 4.24 0.64 50.57
N PRO A 94 4.49 1.00 51.84
CA PRO A 94 5.57 0.40 52.62
C PRO A 94 5.22 -1.08 52.84
N SER A 95 6.02 -1.98 52.26
CA SER A 95 6.05 -3.38 52.66
C SER A 95 6.75 -3.45 54.01
N GLU A 96 5.97 -3.52 55.09
CA GLU A 96 6.43 -4.08 56.35
C GLU A 96 6.59 -5.59 56.15
N ALA A 97 7.81 -6.01 55.85
CA ALA A 97 8.30 -7.37 56.09
C ALA A 97 9.83 -7.35 56.18
N LYS A 98 10.35 -6.83 57.30
CA LYS A 98 11.70 -7.18 57.75
C LYS A 98 11.61 -8.43 58.61
N ALA A 99 12.53 -9.35 58.33
CA ALA A 99 13.26 -10.23 59.25
C ALA A 99 13.07 -11.74 59.00
N ALA A 100 14.00 -12.31 58.25
CA ALA A 100 14.81 -13.45 58.71
C ALA A 100 16.01 -13.60 57.77
N ALA A 101 17.14 -13.03 58.18
CA ALA A 101 18.45 -13.39 57.67
C ALA A 101 18.85 -14.73 58.29
N GLY A 102 19.30 -15.68 57.47
CA GLY A 102 19.93 -16.92 57.88
C GLY A 102 20.92 -17.33 56.79
N GLU A 103 22.19 -17.35 57.15
CA GLU A 103 23.38 -17.54 56.32
C GLU A 103 23.43 -18.88 55.58
N MET A 104 23.98 -18.89 54.36
CA MET A 104 25.10 -19.78 54.02
C MET A 104 25.78 -19.33 52.71
N GLN A 105 27.04 -18.90 52.82
CA GLN A 105 27.95 -18.72 51.69
C GLN A 105 28.75 -20.00 51.46
N GLY A 106 28.94 -20.34 50.18
CA GLY A 106 30.17 -20.93 49.67
C GLY A 106 30.12 -22.39 49.23
N ALA A 107 30.06 -22.63 47.92
CA ALA A 107 31.01 -23.48 47.21
C ALA A 107 30.82 -23.39 45.68
N SER A 108 31.94 -23.62 45.01
CA SER A 108 32.33 -23.34 43.64
C SER A 108 31.68 -24.16 42.52
N LYS A 109 31.90 -23.63 41.32
CA LYS A 109 31.66 -24.17 39.98
C LYS A 109 32.59 -25.36 39.66
N ALA A 110 32.06 -26.30 38.86
CA ALA A 110 32.72 -27.35 38.04
C ALA A 110 33.02 -28.73 38.69
N ASP A 111 32.25 -29.75 38.25
CA ASP A 111 32.65 -31.13 37.87
C ASP A 111 31.37 -31.95 37.61
N MET A 112 30.88 -32.06 36.37
CA MET A 112 31.13 -33.14 35.39
C MET A 112 30.77 -34.57 35.83
N MET A 113 29.78 -35.11 35.11
CA MET A 113 29.57 -36.51 34.70
C MET A 113 29.15 -37.54 35.76
N SER A 114 27.85 -37.87 35.77
CA SER A 114 27.38 -39.26 35.95
C SER A 114 25.94 -39.44 35.44
N ASN A 115 25.87 -39.94 34.20
CA ASN A 115 25.00 -41.00 33.71
C ASN A 115 23.48 -41.01 34.04
N GLY A 116 22.68 -41.01 32.97
CA GLY A 116 21.58 -41.98 32.84
C GLY A 116 20.15 -41.42 32.73
N ALA A 117 19.54 -41.73 31.59
CA ALA A 117 18.10 -41.76 31.31
C ALA A 117 17.39 -40.44 30.93
N MET A 118 17.21 -40.26 29.62
CA MET A 118 16.02 -39.60 29.07
C MET A 118 14.84 -40.56 29.20
N PRO A 119 13.63 -40.05 29.46
CA PRO A 119 12.47 -40.51 28.72
C PRO A 119 11.78 -39.35 27.99
N ASP A 120 11.41 -39.67 26.75
CA ASP A 120 10.55 -38.92 25.86
C ASP A 120 9.32 -38.32 26.56
N ALA A 121 9.18 -36.99 26.46
CA ALA A 121 7.90 -36.31 26.40
C ALA A 121 8.10 -34.90 25.82
N MET A 122 8.31 -34.80 24.50
CA MET A 122 7.98 -33.57 23.77
C MET A 122 6.46 -33.37 23.86
N SER A 123 6.00 -32.75 24.94
CA SER A 123 4.72 -32.08 24.94
C SER A 123 4.79 -30.98 23.87
N PRO A 124 3.91 -30.96 22.85
CA PRO A 124 3.81 -29.80 21.99
C PRO A 124 3.40 -28.63 22.89
N LYS A 125 4.34 -27.71 23.16
CA LYS A 125 3.99 -26.40 23.71
C LYS A 125 3.00 -25.81 22.73
N ALA A 126 1.73 -25.84 23.10
CA ALA A 126 0.67 -25.15 22.37
C ALA A 126 1.17 -23.72 22.12
N ALA A 127 1.26 -23.35 20.85
CA ALA A 127 1.57 -21.97 20.49
C ALA A 127 0.58 -21.09 21.27
N PRO A 128 1.05 -20.00 21.91
CA PRO A 128 0.15 -19.10 22.62
C PRO A 128 -0.99 -18.70 21.68
N PRO A 129 -2.25 -18.62 22.17
CA PRO A 129 -3.38 -18.26 21.33
C PRO A 129 -3.05 -17.01 20.53
N LYS A 130 -3.12 -17.08 19.20
CA LYS A 130 -2.96 -15.90 18.34
C LYS A 130 -3.97 -14.87 18.82
N GLU A 131 -3.46 -13.77 19.38
CA GLU A 131 -4.29 -12.62 19.73
C GLU A 131 -5.19 -12.28 18.52
N PRO A 132 -6.48 -11.94 18.76
CA PRO A 132 -7.39 -11.61 17.67
C PRO A 132 -6.76 -10.49 16.83
N ALA A 133 -6.72 -10.71 15.51
CA ALA A 133 -6.10 -9.78 14.58
C ALA A 133 -6.68 -8.38 14.80
N LYS A 134 -5.82 -7.40 15.06
CA LYS A 134 -6.24 -6.00 15.21
C LYS A 134 -7.02 -5.55 13.97
N PRO A 135 -8.11 -4.78 14.15
CA PRO A 135 -8.88 -4.28 13.02
C PRO A 135 -7.99 -3.43 12.12
N LEU A 136 -8.24 -3.50 10.82
CA LEU A 136 -7.47 -2.73 9.83
C LEU A 136 -7.61 -1.23 10.11
N ASN A 137 -6.49 -0.52 10.06
CA ASN A 137 -6.50 0.93 10.15
C ASN A 137 -7.02 1.56 8.84
N ILE A 138 -7.26 2.88 8.85
CA ILE A 138 -7.81 3.59 7.70
C ILE A 138 -6.94 3.44 6.45
N ILE A 139 -5.61 3.51 6.59
CA ILE A 139 -4.65 3.39 5.48
C ILE A 139 -4.77 2.01 4.82
N GLN A 140 -4.82 0.93 5.62
CA GLN A 140 -4.97 -0.42 5.12
C GLN A 140 -6.33 -0.65 4.47
N LYS A 141 -7.40 -0.10 5.04
CA LYS A 141 -8.75 -0.16 4.47
C LYS A 141 -8.81 0.51 3.11
N THR A 142 -8.33 1.74 3.01
CA THR A 142 -8.28 2.51 1.76
C THR A 142 -7.46 1.77 0.70
N PHE A 143 -6.25 1.34 1.04
CA PHE A 143 -5.38 0.63 0.08
C PHE A 143 -6.05 -0.66 -0.44
N ARG A 144 -6.72 -1.42 0.43
CA ARG A 144 -7.46 -2.62 0.01
C ARG A 144 -8.69 -2.29 -0.84
N ALA A 145 -9.40 -1.20 -0.54
CA ALA A 145 -10.54 -0.75 -1.33
C ALA A 145 -10.12 -0.34 -2.75
N GLU A 146 -9.04 0.44 -2.88
CA GLU A 146 -8.46 0.83 -4.17
C GLU A 146 -7.99 -0.40 -4.97
N ALA A 147 -7.29 -1.34 -4.31
CA ALA A 147 -6.84 -2.58 -4.95
C ALA A 147 -8.03 -3.45 -5.41
N LEU A 148 -9.08 -3.55 -4.59
CA LEU A 148 -10.30 -4.28 -4.94
C LEU A 148 -11.00 -3.62 -6.14
N ALA A 149 -11.16 -2.29 -6.14
CA ALA A 149 -11.78 -1.57 -7.25
C ALA A 149 -11.01 -1.79 -8.56
N ARG A 150 -9.67 -1.73 -8.52
CA ARG A 150 -8.81 -2.03 -9.68
C ARG A 150 -8.99 -3.46 -10.18
N LEU A 151 -9.03 -4.44 -9.28
CA LEU A 151 -9.24 -5.84 -9.63
C LEU A 151 -10.63 -6.08 -10.24
N GLN A 152 -11.67 -5.51 -9.63
CA GLN A 152 -13.04 -5.61 -10.14
C GLN A 152 -13.16 -4.96 -11.53
N ARG A 153 -12.50 -3.82 -11.74
CA ARG A 153 -12.47 -3.17 -13.05
C ARG A 153 -11.82 -4.06 -14.10
N ALA A 154 -10.69 -4.68 -13.77
CA ALA A 154 -9.99 -5.58 -14.69
C ALA A 154 -10.81 -6.84 -15.02
N THR A 155 -11.52 -7.43 -14.05
CA THR A 155 -12.32 -8.65 -14.28
C THR A 155 -13.67 -8.38 -14.97
N MET A 156 -14.20 -7.16 -14.86
CA MET A 156 -15.45 -6.77 -15.50
C MET A 156 -15.26 -6.16 -16.90
N ALA A 157 -14.02 -5.83 -17.27
CA ALA A 157 -13.69 -5.28 -18.58
C ALA A 157 -14.02 -6.30 -19.70
N GLU A 158 -14.64 -5.82 -20.76
CA GLU A 158 -15.11 -6.66 -21.86
C GLU A 158 -13.96 -7.04 -22.81
N CYS A 159 -13.25 -6.04 -23.35
CA CYS A 159 -11.99 -6.27 -24.05
C CYS A 159 -10.83 -6.16 -23.04
N GLY A 160 -10.75 -5.05 -22.30
CA GLY A 160 -9.68 -4.80 -21.33
C GLY A 160 -8.42 -4.15 -21.92
N PHE A 161 -8.47 -3.66 -23.15
CA PHE A 161 -7.34 -2.96 -23.77
C PHE A 161 -7.01 -1.67 -23.04
N VAL A 162 -8.03 -0.91 -22.64
CA VAL A 162 -7.82 0.32 -21.84
C VAL A 162 -7.15 -0.01 -20.51
N GLU A 163 -7.58 -1.05 -19.80
CA GLU A 163 -6.98 -1.43 -18.52
C GLU A 163 -5.55 -1.98 -18.66
N ARG A 164 -5.20 -2.57 -19.81
CA ARG A 164 -3.80 -2.90 -20.12
C ARG A 164 -2.95 -1.66 -20.27
N LEU A 165 -3.45 -0.62 -20.97
CA LEU A 165 -2.74 0.65 -21.08
C LEU A 165 -2.58 1.30 -19.70
N VAL A 166 -3.63 1.31 -18.87
CA VAL A 166 -3.54 1.81 -17.49
C VAL A 166 -2.48 1.02 -16.73
N THR A 167 -2.48 -0.31 -16.81
CA THR A 167 -1.48 -1.14 -16.11
C THR A 167 -0.06 -0.87 -16.60
N PHE A 168 0.12 -0.69 -17.91
CA PHE A 168 1.42 -0.33 -18.49
C PHE A 168 1.93 0.99 -17.93
N TRP A 169 1.12 2.06 -17.96
CA TRP A 169 1.53 3.37 -17.48
C TRP A 169 1.67 3.43 -15.95
N SER A 170 0.80 2.74 -15.20
CA SER A 170 0.94 2.57 -13.75
C SER A 170 2.22 1.84 -13.35
N ASN A 171 2.73 0.96 -14.22
CA ASN A 171 3.99 0.28 -14.01
C ASN A 171 5.20 1.15 -14.43
N HIS A 172 5.07 1.93 -15.50
CA HIS A 172 6.12 2.83 -15.98
C HIS A 172 6.40 3.95 -14.95
N PHE A 173 5.37 4.66 -14.49
CA PHE A 173 5.49 5.73 -13.49
C PHE A 173 5.41 5.23 -12.04
N CYS A 174 5.69 3.95 -11.77
CA CYS A 174 5.29 3.29 -10.54
C CYS A 174 5.68 4.05 -9.24
N THR A 175 4.78 4.03 -8.24
CA THR A 175 5.07 4.50 -6.88
C THR A 175 5.05 3.33 -5.90
N SER A 176 5.83 3.42 -4.81
CA SER A 176 5.86 2.37 -3.80
C SER A 176 4.92 2.63 -2.63
N ALA A 177 3.89 1.79 -2.50
CA ALA A 177 3.02 1.73 -1.32
C ALA A 177 3.75 1.29 -0.02
N ASN A 178 5.04 0.92 -0.12
CA ASN A 178 5.87 0.59 1.04
C ASN A 178 6.76 1.75 1.50
N LYS A 179 6.80 2.87 0.77
CA LYS A 179 7.59 4.06 1.14
C LYS A 179 7.14 4.68 2.47
N GLY A 180 5.85 4.61 2.79
CA GLY A 180 5.28 5.15 4.02
C GLY A 180 3.77 5.16 4.02
N GLU A 181 3.18 5.63 5.13
CA GLU A 181 1.72 5.68 5.31
C GLU A 181 1.01 6.54 4.24
N LEU A 182 1.55 7.73 3.95
CA LEU A 182 1.01 8.62 2.91
C LEU A 182 1.14 8.00 1.51
N ALA A 183 2.28 7.41 1.18
CA ALA A 183 2.47 6.71 -0.09
C ALA A 183 1.47 5.56 -0.27
N ARG A 184 1.26 4.76 0.79
CA ARG A 184 0.27 3.68 0.78
C ARG A 184 -1.15 4.21 0.64
N MET A 185 -1.47 5.32 1.29
CA MET A 185 -2.79 5.93 1.21
C MET A 185 -3.10 6.45 -0.19
N TRP A 186 -2.13 7.10 -0.85
CA TRP A 186 -2.33 7.74 -2.15
C TRP A 186 -2.08 6.82 -3.36
N ALA A 187 -1.54 5.62 -3.17
CA ALA A 187 -1.17 4.73 -4.29
C ALA A 187 -2.32 4.47 -5.28
N GLY A 188 -3.54 4.25 -4.78
CA GLY A 188 -4.72 4.06 -5.63
C GLY A 188 -5.20 5.35 -6.30
N ALA A 189 -5.29 6.43 -5.53
CA ALA A 189 -5.67 7.75 -6.02
C ALA A 189 -4.71 8.26 -7.11
N PHE A 190 -3.40 7.98 -7.00
CA PHE A 190 -2.40 8.29 -8.02
C PHE A 190 -2.77 7.72 -9.40
N GLU A 191 -3.11 6.42 -9.47
CA GLU A 191 -3.55 5.83 -10.73
C GLU A 191 -4.84 6.48 -11.25
N ARG A 192 -5.81 6.75 -10.35
CA ARG A 192 -7.11 7.34 -10.70
C ARG A 192 -7.05 8.79 -11.16
N GLU A 193 -6.14 9.57 -10.58
CA GLU A 193 -6.09 11.02 -10.77
C GLU A 193 -5.02 11.42 -11.79
N ALA A 194 -3.87 10.71 -11.84
CA ALA A 194 -2.77 11.08 -12.73
C ALA A 194 -2.70 10.25 -14.02
N ILE A 195 -3.15 9.00 -14.01
CA ILE A 195 -2.95 8.07 -15.15
C ILE A 195 -4.25 7.89 -15.92
N ARG A 196 -5.29 7.38 -15.25
CA ARG A 196 -6.58 7.01 -15.88
C ARG A 196 -7.21 8.13 -16.71
N PRO A 197 -7.22 9.41 -16.29
CA PRO A 197 -7.85 10.49 -17.07
C PRO A 197 -7.10 10.78 -18.38
N HIS A 198 -5.82 10.45 -18.46
CA HIS A 198 -4.94 10.81 -19.58
C HIS A 198 -4.53 9.61 -20.43
N VAL A 199 -4.94 8.38 -20.08
CA VAL A 199 -4.46 7.13 -20.69
C VAL A 199 -4.80 6.98 -22.18
N LEU A 200 -5.88 7.60 -22.63
CA LEU A 200 -6.30 7.65 -24.04
C LEU A 200 -6.04 9.03 -24.68
N GLY A 201 -5.35 9.92 -23.95
CA GLY A 201 -5.15 11.32 -24.31
C GLY A 201 -3.69 11.67 -24.60
N ASN A 202 -3.29 12.86 -24.15
CA ASN A 202 -1.95 13.40 -24.39
C ASN A 202 -0.96 12.94 -23.31
N PHE A 203 0.19 12.42 -23.74
CA PHE A 203 1.26 11.98 -22.84
C PHE A 203 1.83 13.11 -21.97
N GLY A 204 2.03 14.31 -22.52
CA GLY A 204 2.56 15.46 -21.77
C GLY A 204 1.64 15.88 -20.63
N GLU A 205 0.31 15.80 -20.82
CA GLU A 205 -0.65 16.03 -19.75
C GLU A 205 -0.60 14.93 -18.68
N MET A 206 -0.45 13.66 -19.08
CA MET A 206 -0.25 12.56 -18.14
C MET A 206 1.03 12.74 -17.33
N LEU A 207 2.15 13.02 -17.99
CA LEU A 207 3.44 13.25 -17.37
C LEU A 207 3.32 14.39 -16.36
N ARG A 208 2.74 15.52 -16.76
CA ARG A 208 2.52 16.65 -15.86
C ARG A 208 1.65 16.27 -14.65
N ALA A 209 0.57 15.51 -14.86
CA ALA A 209 -0.29 15.06 -13.77
C ALA A 209 0.45 14.11 -12.81
N VAL A 210 1.27 13.20 -13.33
CA VAL A 210 2.11 12.28 -12.55
C VAL A 210 3.12 13.05 -11.71
N GLU A 211 3.88 13.95 -12.33
CA GLU A 211 4.96 14.71 -11.68
C GLU A 211 4.46 15.66 -10.58
N GLN A 212 3.23 16.14 -10.71
CA GLN A 212 2.61 17.03 -9.72
C GLN A 212 1.82 16.29 -8.65
N HIS A 213 1.60 14.97 -8.81
CA HIS A 213 0.79 14.23 -7.87
C HIS A 213 1.51 14.06 -6.51
N PRO A 214 0.85 14.29 -5.36
CA PRO A 214 1.46 14.17 -4.04
C PRO A 214 2.12 12.82 -3.77
N ALA A 215 1.57 11.74 -4.32
CA ALA A 215 2.18 10.39 -4.24
C ALA A 215 3.57 10.33 -4.87
N MET A 216 3.76 10.91 -6.07
CA MET A 216 5.03 10.88 -6.79
C MET A 216 6.06 11.79 -6.09
N ILE A 217 5.63 13.01 -5.74
CA ILE A 217 6.44 13.97 -4.98
C ILE A 217 6.97 13.31 -3.69
N PHE A 218 6.09 12.64 -2.93
CA PHE A 218 6.46 11.95 -1.70
C PHE A 218 7.37 10.74 -1.94
N PHE A 219 7.10 9.96 -2.99
CA PHE A 219 7.85 8.75 -3.30
C PHE A 219 9.33 9.05 -3.60
N LEU A 220 9.58 10.10 -4.39
CA LEU A 220 10.92 10.53 -4.81
C LEU A 220 11.53 11.60 -3.88
N ASP A 221 10.91 11.83 -2.72
CA ASP A 221 11.38 12.75 -1.68
C ASP A 221 11.54 14.21 -2.14
N ASN A 222 10.77 14.63 -3.15
CA ASN A 222 10.85 15.99 -3.68
C ASN A 222 10.35 17.04 -2.66
N GLN A 223 9.48 16.64 -1.72
CA GLN A 223 9.09 17.48 -0.58
C GLN A 223 10.25 17.83 0.36
N GLN A 224 11.39 17.12 0.26
CA GLN A 224 12.60 17.41 1.05
C GLN A 224 13.52 18.43 0.38
N SER A 225 13.24 18.82 -0.86
CA SER A 225 14.03 19.81 -1.61
C SER A 225 14.04 21.16 -0.89
N ILE A 226 15.23 21.70 -0.67
CA ILE A 226 15.43 23.02 -0.06
C ILE A 226 16.27 23.86 -1.02
N GLY A 227 15.83 25.08 -1.31
CA GLY A 227 16.61 26.01 -2.13
C GLY A 227 17.99 26.24 -1.49
N PRO A 228 19.11 26.03 -2.21
CA PRO A 228 20.45 26.12 -1.63
C PRO A 228 20.74 27.52 -1.08
N ASP A 229 20.22 28.56 -1.76
CA ASP A 229 20.36 29.96 -1.35
C ASP A 229 19.33 30.41 -0.31
N SER A 230 18.40 29.53 0.08
CA SER A 230 17.45 29.84 1.13
C SER A 230 18.14 29.86 2.50
N ARG A 231 17.59 30.63 3.45
CA ARG A 231 18.05 30.63 4.85
C ARG A 231 18.07 29.22 5.44
N ALA A 232 17.11 28.37 5.08
CA ALA A 232 17.07 26.97 5.53
C ALA A 232 18.19 26.13 4.91
N GLY A 233 18.50 26.34 3.62
CA GLY A 233 19.58 25.66 2.89
C GLY A 233 20.96 26.00 3.43
N GLN A 234 21.23 27.29 3.66
CA GLN A 234 22.49 27.77 4.23
C GLN A 234 22.71 27.23 5.66
N ASN A 235 21.68 27.28 6.51
CA ASN A 235 21.78 26.81 7.90
C ASN A 235 21.96 25.30 8.02
N ARG A 236 21.27 24.52 7.17
CA ARG A 236 21.28 23.05 7.24
C ARG A 236 22.30 22.40 6.29
N LYS A 237 23.00 23.20 5.48
CA LYS A 237 23.89 22.73 4.39
C LYS A 237 23.19 21.70 3.49
N LYS A 238 21.93 21.98 3.12
CA LYS A 238 21.10 21.12 2.26
C LYS A 238 20.73 21.86 0.96
N GLY A 239 20.62 21.10 -0.14
CA GLY A 239 20.24 21.60 -1.46
C GLY A 239 18.98 20.93 -2.01
N LEU A 240 18.80 21.03 -3.32
CA LEU A 240 17.69 20.41 -4.04
C LEU A 240 17.83 18.88 -4.06
N ASN A 241 16.70 18.17 -3.94
CA ASN A 241 16.67 16.74 -4.22
C ASN A 241 16.40 16.55 -5.72
N GLU A 242 17.39 16.03 -6.44
CA GLU A 242 17.34 15.87 -7.89
C GLU A 242 16.67 14.57 -8.34
N ASN A 243 16.25 13.71 -7.42
CA ASN A 243 15.76 12.37 -7.76
C ASN A 243 14.60 12.42 -8.77
N LEU A 244 13.61 13.28 -8.52
CA LEU A 244 12.49 13.48 -9.45
C LEU A 244 12.96 13.94 -10.85
N ALA A 245 13.87 14.90 -10.90
CA ALA A 245 14.37 15.43 -12.17
C ALA A 245 15.17 14.38 -12.96
N ARG A 246 15.92 13.51 -12.28
CA ARG A 246 16.66 12.41 -12.93
C ARG A 246 15.72 11.36 -13.49
N GLU A 247 14.75 10.93 -12.69
CA GLU A 247 13.76 9.94 -13.11
C GLU A 247 13.03 10.39 -14.38
N ILE A 248 12.63 11.67 -14.48
CA ILE A 248 12.01 12.23 -15.70
C ILE A 248 12.93 12.15 -16.92
N MET A 249 14.22 12.44 -16.76
CA MET A 249 15.18 12.43 -17.87
C MET A 249 15.56 11.02 -18.32
N GLU A 250 15.25 10.01 -17.51
CA GLU A 250 15.52 8.59 -17.76
C GLU A 250 14.29 7.82 -18.30
N LEU A 251 13.14 8.49 -18.49
CA LEU A 251 11.88 7.90 -19.00
C LEU A 251 11.94 7.45 -20.48
#